data_AF-A0A354F4C8-F1
#
_entry.id   AF-A0A354F4C8-F1
#
_cell.length_a   1.000
_cell.length_b   1.000
_cell.length_c   1.000
_cell.angle_alpha   90.00
_cell.angle_beta   90.00
_cell.angle_gamma   90.00
#
_symmetry.space_group_name_H-M   'P 1'
#
loop_
_entity.id
_entity.type
_entity.pdbx_description
1 polymer ?
#
loop_
_entity_poly.entity_id
_entity_poly.type
_entity_poly.pdbx_seq_one_letter_code
_entity_poly.pdbx_strand_id
1 'polypeptide(L)' 'MLQLDNFASRNNIRFIVLFGSQTQALSQEGSDYDIAVSLKGGKSFMSDFDVYSQILDGLSTILQIAYEKIDL' A
#
# COMPACT_ATOMS: atom_id res chain seq x y z
N MET A 1 2.21 -0.75 14.41
CA MET A 1 1.03 0.13 14.29
C MET A 1 1.42 1.60 14.09
N LEU A 2 2.20 2.21 14.99
CA LEU A 2 2.66 3.62 14.89
C LEU A 2 3.37 4.02 13.58
N GLN A 3 4.06 3.10 12.89
CA GLN A 3 4.79 3.42 11.65
C GLN A 3 3.87 3.65 10.45
N LEU A 4 2.83 2.81 10.29
CA LEU A 4 1.88 2.92 9.18
C LEU A 4 1.00 4.16 9.33
N ASP A 5 0.56 4.46 10.56
CA ASP A 5 -0.24 5.67 10.83
C ASP A 5 0.57 6.95 10.58
N ASN A 6 1.82 6.99 11.01
CA ASN A 6 2.72 8.12 10.76
C ASN A 6 3.01 8.29 9.26
N PHE A 7 3.23 7.18 8.55
CA PHE A 7 3.41 7.18 7.12
C PHE A 7 2.16 7.69 6.38
N ALA A 8 0.98 7.20 6.75
CA ALA A 8 -0.28 7.64 6.16
C ALA A 8 -0.53 9.13 6.40
N SER A 9 -0.23 9.62 7.60
CA SER A 9 -0.35 11.04 7.95
C SER A 9 0.56 11.93 7.10
N ARG A 10 1.85 11.56 6.97
CA ARG A 10 2.84 12.33 6.18
C ARG A 10 2.53 12.37 4.69
N ASN A 11 1.96 11.29 4.15
CA ASN A 11 1.67 11.16 2.72
C ASN A 11 0.23 11.54 2.35
N ASN A 12 -0.53 12.16 3.26
CA ASN A 12 -1.93 12.50 3.05
C ASN A 12 -2.80 11.30 2.65
N ILE A 13 -2.47 10.10 3.11
CA ILE A 13 -3.26 8.90 2.85
C ILE A 13 -4.47 8.92 3.78
N ARG A 14 -5.64 8.62 3.21
CA ARG A 14 -6.91 8.46 3.91
C ARG A 14 -7.15 7.00 4.28
N PHE A 15 -6.90 6.08 3.35
CA PHE A 15 -7.10 4.65 3.55
C PHE A 15 -5.98 3.85 2.89
N ILE A 16 -5.60 2.76 3.56
CA ILE A 16 -4.75 1.68 3.04
C ILE A 16 -5.55 0.41 3.30
N VAL A 17 -5.88 -0.34 2.26
CA VAL A 17 -6.75 -1.52 2.35
C VAL A 17 -6.08 -2.68 1.65
N LEU A 18 -5.82 -3.76 2.39
CA LEU A 18 -5.46 -5.04 1.80
C LEU A 18 -6.73 -5.70 1.27
N PHE A 19 -6.71 -6.16 0.01
CA PHE A 19 -7.79 -6.89 -0.61
C PHE A 19 -7.25 -8.09 -1.41
N GLY A 20 -8.13 -8.76 -2.15
CA GLY A 20 -7.70 -9.84 -3.04
C GLY A 20 -7.35 -11.14 -2.32
N SER A 21 -6.48 -11.92 -2.94
CA SER A 21 -6.25 -13.33 -2.57
C SER A 21 -5.68 -13.52 -1.16
N GLN A 22 -4.88 -12.55 -0.70
CA GLN A 22 -4.25 -12.56 0.63
C GLN A 22 -5.25 -12.38 1.79
N THR A 23 -6.47 -11.91 1.51
CA THR A 23 -7.52 -11.78 2.53
C THR A 23 -8.38 -13.03 2.70
N GLN A 24 -8.17 -14.06 1.87
CA GLN A 24 -8.97 -15.29 1.91
C GLN A 24 -8.41 -16.30 2.92
N ALA A 25 -9.27 -17.17 3.45
CA ALA A 25 -8.92 -18.16 4.48
C ALA A 25 -7.83 -19.17 4.04
N LEU A 26 -7.58 -19.27 2.73
CA LEU A 26 -6.52 -20.06 2.13
C LEU A 26 -5.66 -19.14 1.26
N SER A 27 -4.96 -18.19 1.90
CA SER A 27 -3.93 -17.40 1.23
C SER A 27 -2.94 -18.36 0.57
N GLN A 28 -2.77 -18.29 -0.75
CA GLN A 28 -1.78 -19.11 -1.44
C GLN A 28 -0.39 -18.59 -1.09
N GLU A 29 0.49 -19.47 -0.62
CA GLU A 29 1.90 -19.12 -0.42
C GLU A 29 2.50 -18.61 -1.73
N GLY A 30 3.08 -17.42 -1.69
CA GLY A 30 3.72 -16.78 -2.84
C GLY A 30 2.85 -15.81 -3.64
N SER A 31 1.55 -15.66 -3.33
CA SER A 31 0.70 -14.65 -3.94
C SER A 31 1.14 -13.23 -3.61
N ASP A 32 0.88 -12.30 -4.52
CA ASP A 32 1.13 -10.87 -4.33
C ASP A 32 0.08 -10.25 -3.39
N TYR A 33 0.38 -9.08 -2.84
CA TYR A 33 -0.46 -8.33 -1.92
C TYR A 33 -1.15 -7.20 -2.67
N ASP A 34 -2.45 -7.36 -2.92
CA ASP A 34 -3.27 -6.32 -3.53
C ASP A 34 -3.62 -5.25 -2.47
N ILE A 35 -3.06 -4.04 -2.60
CA ILE A 35 -3.21 -2.94 -1.63
C ILE A 35 -3.80 -1.71 -2.30
N ALA A 36 -5.02 -1.35 -1.94
CA ALA A 36 -5.65 -0.12 -2.40
C ALA A 36 -5.27 1.05 -1.49
N VAL A 37 -4.81 2.15 -2.10
CA VAL A 37 -4.49 3.39 -1.39
C VAL A 37 -5.39 4.53 -1.86
N SER A 38 -5.95 5.28 -0.91
CA SER A 38 -6.75 6.47 -1.21
C SER A 38 -6.13 7.68 -0.53
N LEU A 39 -5.90 8.76 -1.29
CA LEU A 39 -5.41 10.03 -0.75
C LEU A 39 -6.54 10.93 -0.25
N LYS A 40 -6.24 11.77 0.73
CA LYS A 40 -7.12 12.85 1.18
C LYS A 40 -7.37 13.83 0.03
N GLY A 41 -8.59 14.36 -0.04
CA GLY A 41 -8.99 15.33 -1.07
C GLY A 41 -9.30 14.74 -2.44
N GLY A 42 -9.41 13.41 -2.57
CA GLY A 42 -9.83 12.76 -3.82
C GLY A 42 -8.78 12.79 -4.94
N LYS A 43 -7.52 13.08 -4.61
CA LYS A 43 -6.41 13.05 -5.56
C LYS A 43 -6.05 11.62 -5.91
N SER A 44 -5.84 11.35 -7.20
CA SER A 44 -5.19 10.13 -7.66
C SER A 44 -3.68 10.35 -7.68
N PHE A 45 -2.92 9.32 -7.31
CA PHE A 45 -1.47 9.30 -7.42
C PHE A 45 -0.98 8.39 -8.55
N MET A 46 -1.89 7.73 -9.27
CA MET A 46 -1.57 6.80 -10.36
C MET A 46 -0.83 7.48 -11.52
N SER A 47 -1.03 8.79 -11.71
CA SER A 47 -0.35 9.58 -12.74
C SER A 47 0.88 10.34 -12.21
N ASP A 48 1.16 10.26 -10.90
CA ASP A 48 2.26 10.94 -10.24
C ASP A 48 3.27 9.89 -9.78
N PHE A 49 4.26 9.64 -10.63
CA PHE A 49 5.22 8.55 -10.44
C PHE A 49 6.03 8.70 -9.14
N ASP A 50 6.40 9.93 -8.77
CA ASP A 50 7.17 10.18 -7.55
C ASP A 50 6.35 9.81 -6.30
N VAL A 51 5.07 10.21 -6.28
CA VAL A 51 4.16 9.87 -5.18
C VAL A 51 3.86 8.36 -5.18
N TYR A 52 3.66 7.76 -6.35
CA TYR A 52 3.46 6.31 -6.48
C TYR A 52 4.65 5.53 -5.92
N SER A 53 5.88 5.85 -6.36
CA SER A 53 7.10 5.19 -5.89
C SER A 53 7.32 5.40 -4.39
N GLN A 54 7.05 6.60 -3.88
CA GLN A 54 7.14 6.88 -2.44
C GLN A 54 6.14 6.04 -1.63
N ILE A 55 4.92 5.85 -2.14
CA ILE A 55 3.90 5.05 -1.48
C ILE A 55 4.32 3.57 -1.47
N LEU A 56 4.73 3.04 -2.62
CA LEU A 56 5.15 1.65 -2.79
C LEU A 56 6.36 1.31 -1.91
N ASP A 57 7.41 2.13 -1.94
CA ASP A 57 8.63 1.91 -1.13
C ASP A 57 8.35 1.99 0.38
N GLY A 58 7.52 2.95 0.78
CA GLY A 58 7.10 3.09 2.17
C GLY A 58 6.30 1.88 2.67
N LEU A 59 5.35 1.38 1.87
CA LEU A 59 4.59 0.18 2.22
C LEU A 59 5.48 -1.06 2.24
N SER A 60 6.36 -1.24 1.25
CA SER A 60 7.33 -2.33 1.21
C SER A 60 8.18 -2.37 2.49
N THR A 61 8.73 -1.21 2.88
CA THR A 61 9.57 -1.08 4.08
C THR A 61 8.78 -1.36 5.37
N ILE A 62 7.58 -0.77 5.51
CA ILE A 62 6.80 -0.87 6.75
C ILE A 62 6.22 -2.27 6.94
N LEU A 63 5.77 -2.90 5.85
CA LEU A 63 5.17 -4.23 5.88
C LEU A 63 6.22 -5.36 5.78
N GLN A 64 7.48 -5.02 5.49
CA GLN A 64 8.56 -5.98 5.22
C GLN A 64 8.22 -6.96 4.09
N ILE A 65 7.56 -6.44 3.06
CA ILE A 65 7.17 -7.16 1.85
C ILE A 65 7.98 -6.59 0.70
N ALA A 66 8.61 -7.42 -0.13
CA ALA A 66 9.35 -6.96 -1.29
C ALA A 66 8.43 -6.13 -2.23
N TYR A 67 8.90 -5.02 -2.79
CA TYR A 67 8.03 -4.12 -3.55
C TYR A 67 7.41 -4.81 -4.77
N GLU A 68 8.10 -5.78 -5.36
CA GLU A 68 7.61 -6.61 -6.47
C GLU A 68 6.47 -7.55 -6.08
N LYS A 69 6.18 -7.66 -4.78
CA LYS A 69 5.07 -8.43 -4.22
C LYS A 69 3.87 -7.57 -3.82
N ILE A 70 3.90 -6.26 -4.06
CA ILE A 70 2.78 -5.36 -3.79
C ILE A 70 2.18 -4.92 -5.12
N ASP A 71 0.89 -5.21 -5.32
CA ASP A 71 0.09 -4.64 -6.40
C ASP A 71 -0.73 -3.48 -5.83
N LEU A 72 -0.63 -2.29 -6.42
CA LEU A 72 -1.01 -1.02 -5.79
C LEU A 72 -1.93 -0.14 -6.66
#